data_AF-A0A7R9H820-F1
#
_entry.id   AF-A0A7R9H820-F1
#
_cell.length_a   1.000
_cell.length_b   1.000
_cell.length_c   1.000
_cell.angle_alpha   90.00
_cell.angle_beta   90.00
_cell.angle_gamma   90.00
#
_symmetry.space_group_name_H-M   'P 1'
#
loop_
_entity.id
_entity.type
_entity.pdbx_description
1 polymer ?
#
loop_
_entity_poly.entity_id
_entity_poly.type
_entity_poly.pdbx_seq_one_letter_code
_entity_poly.pdbx_strand_id
1 'polypeptide(L)'
;MKPKLLGTLQKVTLPVYSTKKCQKSHNTASILLGQVICTLSNKKKDACRGDSGGPLVCKGVQEGVVSWGLGCARPREPGVFTRVDYFLNWMSDIMELHKSARSIAVTNLSHGLLALVVILGSFTSFYN
;
A
#
# COMPACT_ATOMS: atom_id res chain seq x y z
N MET A 1 9.30 25.44 4.63
CA MET A 1 8.30 25.56 3.53
C MET A 1 7.20 24.55 3.82
N LYS A 2 5.96 25.00 4.08
CA LYS A 2 4.81 24.10 4.25
C LYS A 2 4.35 23.66 2.85
N PRO A 3 4.21 22.37 2.55
CA PRO A 3 3.75 21.92 1.25
C PRO A 3 2.29 22.34 1.03
N LYS A 4 2.02 22.95 -0.12
CA LYS A 4 0.67 23.29 -0.55
C LYS A 4 0.04 22.01 -1.11
N LEU A 5 -0.97 21.48 -0.42
CA LEU A 5 -1.79 20.41 -0.96
C LEU A 5 -2.54 20.94 -2.18
N LEU A 6 -2.55 20.17 -3.27
CA LEU A 6 -3.14 20.56 -4.54
C LEU A 6 -4.51 19.88 -4.69
N GLY A 7 -5.52 20.64 -5.13
CA GLY A 7 -6.89 20.11 -5.33
C GLY A 7 -7.05 19.25 -6.59
N THR A 8 -5.96 18.99 -7.31
CA THR A 8 -5.93 18.16 -8.52
C THR A 8 -4.78 17.18 -8.44
N LEU A 9 -4.98 15.96 -8.96
CA LEU A 9 -3.97 14.90 -8.97
C LEU A 9 -2.72 15.35 -9.74
N GLN A 10 -1.55 15.08 -9.16
CA GLN A 10 -0.26 15.43 -9.74
C GLN A 10 0.52 14.19 -10.17
N LYS A 11 1.49 14.40 -11.07
CA LYS A 11 2.47 13.38 -11.46
C LYS A 11 3.86 13.97 -11.66
N VAL A 12 4.89 13.18 -11.36
CA VAL A 12 6.28 13.52 -11.62
C VAL A 12 7.04 12.27 -12.06
N THR A 13 7.96 12.42 -13.02
CA THR A 13 8.92 11.38 -13.39
C THR A 13 10.22 11.61 -12.65
N LEU A 14 10.58 10.66 -11.81
CA LEU A 14 11.80 10.68 -10.99
C LEU A 14 12.73 9.54 -11.43
N PRO A 15 14.05 9.79 -11.54
CA PRO A 15 15.02 8.73 -11.78
C PRO A 15 15.19 7.86 -10.53
N VAL A 16 15.23 6.54 -10.73
CA VAL A 16 15.57 5.58 -9.68
C VAL A 16 17.03 5.81 -9.26
N TYR A 17 17.25 5.81 -7.96
CA TYR A 17 18.54 6.03 -7.32
C TYR A 17 19.03 4.76 -6.66
N SER A 18 20.33 4.46 -6.80
CA SER A 18 20.85 3.19 -6.28
C SER A 18 20.77 3.13 -4.76
N THR A 19 20.32 1.98 -4.24
CA THR A 19 20.12 1.76 -2.79
C THR A 19 21.39 2.08 -1.99
N LYS A 20 22.56 1.67 -2.48
CA LYS A 20 23.86 1.97 -1.84
C LYS A 20 24.13 3.48 -1.72
N LYS A 21 23.82 4.25 -2.77
CA LYS A 21 24.00 5.71 -2.73
C LYS A 21 22.96 6.38 -1.84
N CYS A 22 21.73 5.85 -1.82
CA CYS A 22 20.66 6.32 -0.95
C CYS A 22 20.98 6.13 0.54
N GLN A 23 21.44 4.93 0.93
CA GLN A 23 21.89 4.64 2.29
C GLN A 23 22.99 5.59 2.74
N LYS A 24 23.98 5.83 1.87
CA LYS A 24 25.05 6.79 2.12
C LYS A 24 24.52 8.22 2.28
N SER A 25 23.51 8.61 1.51
CA SER A 25 22.92 9.96 1.56
C SER A 25 22.21 10.24 2.88
N HIS A 26 21.52 9.24 3.44
CA HIS A 26 20.73 9.39 4.66
C HIS A 26 21.51 9.06 5.94
N ASN A 27 22.82 8.73 5.86
CA ASN A 27 23.65 8.27 6.98
C ASN A 27 22.99 7.17 7.84
N THR A 28 22.10 6.39 7.24
CA THR A 28 21.29 5.38 7.93
C THR A 28 21.70 4.01 7.45
N ALA A 29 22.51 3.32 8.27
CA ALA A 29 22.73 1.88 8.12
C ALA A 29 21.42 1.07 8.23
N SER A 30 20.40 1.68 8.85
CA SER A 30 19.07 1.16 9.12
C SER A 30 18.06 1.33 7.98
N ILE A 31 18.40 1.96 6.84
CA ILE A 31 17.60 1.74 5.62
C ILE A 31 17.81 0.27 5.23
N LEU A 32 16.80 -0.53 5.58
CA LEU A 32 16.83 -1.98 5.52
C LEU A 32 17.18 -2.43 4.11
N LEU A 33 18.28 -3.20 4.02
CA LEU A 33 18.83 -3.75 2.79
C LEU A 33 17.74 -4.47 2.01
N GLY A 34 17.32 -3.86 0.90
CA GLY A 34 16.35 -4.44 -0.03
C GLY A 34 14.88 -4.03 0.17
N GLN A 35 14.50 -3.35 1.25
CA GLN A 35 13.09 -3.03 1.52
C GLN A 35 12.61 -1.70 0.94
N VAL A 36 13.52 -0.92 0.34
CA VAL A 36 13.20 0.41 -0.17
C VAL A 36 13.71 0.62 -1.60
N ILE A 37 13.01 1.50 -2.30
CA ILE A 37 13.44 2.13 -3.55
C ILE A 37 13.68 3.61 -3.25
N CYS A 38 14.76 4.16 -3.78
CA CYS A 38 15.03 5.58 -3.66
C CYS A 38 14.95 6.26 -5.02
N THR A 39 14.58 7.53 -5.02
CA THR A 39 14.56 8.35 -6.24
C THR A 39 15.26 9.68 -5.98
N LEU A 40 15.92 10.23 -7.00
CA LEU A 40 16.45 11.60 -6.91
C LEU A 40 15.40 12.63 -7.30
N SER A 41 15.47 13.79 -6.65
CA SER A 41 14.70 14.94 -7.08
C SER A 41 15.07 15.33 -8.52
N ASN A 42 14.06 15.64 -9.33
CA ASN A 42 14.22 16.01 -10.74
C ASN A 42 13.63 17.40 -10.97
N LYS A 43 14.43 18.38 -11.41
CA LYS A 43 14.00 19.77 -11.64
C LYS A 43 13.21 20.36 -10.44
N LYS A 44 13.69 20.13 -9.21
CA LYS A 44 13.02 20.53 -7.96
C LYS A 44 11.60 19.93 -7.77
N LYS A 45 11.37 18.73 -8.31
CA LYS A 45 10.15 17.95 -8.09
C LYS A 45 10.49 16.63 -7.41
N ASP A 46 9.58 16.18 -6.56
CA ASP A 46 9.68 14.99 -5.71
C ASP A 46 8.28 14.67 -5.18
N ALA A 47 8.10 13.48 -4.59
CA ALA A 47 6.97 13.22 -3.71
C ALA A 47 7.12 14.04 -2.42
N CYS A 48 6.01 14.38 -1.77
CA CYS A 48 6.02 15.23 -0.58
C CYS A 48 4.94 14.84 0.43
N ARG A 49 4.77 15.67 1.47
CA ARG A 49 3.72 15.45 2.47
C ARG A 49 2.35 15.47 1.79
N GLY A 50 1.53 14.48 2.13
CA GLY A 50 0.23 14.25 1.49
C GLY A 50 0.27 13.17 0.42
N ASP A 51 1.46 12.85 -0.12
CA ASP A 51 1.60 11.79 -1.12
C ASP A 51 1.89 10.41 -0.51
N SER A 52 2.15 10.32 0.80
CA SER A 52 2.43 9.06 1.51
C SER A 52 1.32 8.02 1.26
N GLY A 53 1.72 6.79 0.91
CA GLY A 53 0.79 5.75 0.46
C GLY A 53 0.50 5.74 -1.05
N GLY A 54 0.86 6.81 -1.77
CA GLY A 54 0.72 6.90 -3.22
C GLY A 54 1.69 5.98 -3.98
N PRO A 55 1.39 5.63 -5.23
CA PRO A 55 2.17 4.64 -5.99
C PRO A 55 3.40 5.25 -6.67
N LEU A 56 4.50 4.51 -6.66
CA LEU A 56 5.60 4.66 -7.63
C LEU A 56 5.41 3.61 -8.73
N VAL A 57 5.17 4.06 -9.96
CA VAL A 57 4.87 3.17 -11.09
C VAL A 57 6.00 3.18 -12.11
N CYS A 58 6.50 2.00 -12.48
CA CYS A 58 7.43 1.80 -13.58
C CYS A 58 6.79 0.87 -14.62
N LYS A 59 6.69 1.33 -15.87
CA LYS A 59 6.15 0.53 -16.99
C LYS A 59 4.78 -0.12 -16.70
N GLY A 60 3.91 0.57 -15.96
CA GLY A 60 2.57 0.08 -15.59
C GLY A 60 2.52 -0.81 -14.36
N VAL A 61 3.67 -1.14 -13.76
CA VAL A 61 3.77 -1.93 -12.52
C VAL A 61 4.03 -1.00 -11.34
N GLN A 62 3.33 -1.22 -10.22
CA GLN A 62 3.60 -0.51 -8.98
C GLN A 62 4.82 -1.11 -8.29
N GLU A 63 5.95 -0.43 -8.39
CA GLU A 63 7.22 -0.87 -7.80
C GLU A 63 7.37 -0.39 -6.36
N GLY A 64 6.69 0.70 -6.00
CA GLY A 64 6.88 1.32 -4.70
C GLY A 64 5.65 2.03 -4.13
N VAL A 65 5.75 2.36 -2.85
CA VAL A 65 4.78 3.17 -2.10
C VAL A 65 5.51 4.35 -1.47
N VAL A 66 5.03 5.58 -1.68
CA VAL A 66 5.62 6.79 -1.09
C VAL A 66 5.70 6.63 0.43
N SER A 67 6.90 6.77 0.99
CA SER A 67 7.13 6.57 2.42
C SER A 67 7.60 7.86 3.10
N TRP A 68 8.83 8.30 2.85
CA TRP A 68 9.43 9.44 3.53
C TRP A 68 10.58 10.09 2.74
N GLY A 69 11.09 11.22 3.24
CA GLY A 69 12.25 11.92 2.71
C GLY A 69 12.66 13.08 3.62
N LEU A 70 13.90 13.58 3.48
CA LEU A 70 14.40 14.73 4.24
C LEU A 70 13.94 16.04 3.58
N GLY A 71 12.73 16.47 3.93
CA GLY A 71 12.05 17.54 3.20
C GLY A 71 11.54 17.04 1.85
N CYS A 72 11.29 17.96 0.91
CA CYS A 72 10.80 17.59 -0.43
C CYS A 72 11.67 18.29 -1.48
N ALA A 73 12.05 17.55 -2.52
CA ALA A 73 12.79 18.07 -3.67
C ALA A 73 14.10 18.81 -3.32
N ARG A 74 14.72 18.44 -2.20
CA ARG A 74 16.00 19.02 -1.80
C ARG A 74 17.12 18.48 -2.69
N PRO A 75 18.12 19.31 -3.06
CA PRO A 75 19.28 18.82 -3.80
C PRO A 75 20.00 17.74 -3.00
N ARG A 76 20.32 16.62 -3.66
CA ARG A 76 21.04 15.47 -3.08
C ARG A 76 20.32 14.74 -1.94
N GLU A 77 19.05 15.06 -1.65
CA GLU A 77 18.23 14.29 -0.71
C GLU A 77 17.27 13.41 -1.51
N PRO A 78 17.47 12.08 -1.52
CA PRO A 78 16.58 11.18 -2.25
C PRO A 78 15.29 10.94 -1.46
N GLY A 79 14.17 10.91 -2.19
CA GLY A 79 12.91 10.38 -1.68
C GLY A 79 12.99 8.86 -1.49
N VAL A 80 12.27 8.34 -0.50
CA VAL A 80 12.28 6.94 -0.10
C VAL A 80 10.88 6.35 -0.22
N PHE A 81 10.82 5.21 -0.90
CA PHE A 81 9.61 4.46 -1.18
C PHE A 81 9.75 3.05 -0.61
N THR A 82 8.70 2.51 -0.01
CA THR A 82 8.65 1.08 0.33
C THR A 82 8.67 0.28 -0.96
N ARG A 83 9.50 -0.76 -1.01
CA ARG A 83 9.71 -1.59 -2.20
C ARG A 83 8.68 -2.72 -2.27
N VAL A 84 7.78 -2.70 -3.25
CA VAL A 84 6.61 -3.59 -3.30
C VAL A 84 6.98 -5.05 -3.50
N ASP A 85 7.92 -5.37 -4.39
CA ASP A 85 8.35 -6.75 -4.69
C ASP A 85 8.90 -7.47 -3.44
N TYR A 86 9.56 -6.75 -2.53
CA TYR A 86 10.04 -7.29 -1.26
C TYR A 86 8.89 -7.82 -0.36
N PHE A 87 7.71 -7.20 -0.42
CA PHE A 87 6.58 -7.51 0.47
C PHE A 87 5.49 -8.38 -0.20
N LEU A 88 5.76 -8.97 -1.38
CA LEU A 88 4.78 -9.79 -2.10
C LEU A 88 4.26 -10.98 -1.28
N ASN A 89 5.14 -11.71 -0.59
CA ASN A 89 4.72 -12.84 0.24
C ASN A 89 3.79 -12.39 1.37
N TRP A 90 4.19 -11.34 2.10
CA TRP A 90 3.34 -10.76 3.15
C TRP A 90 1.98 -10.29 2.62
N MET A 91 1.95 -9.61 1.47
CA MET A 91 0.69 -9.20 0.86
C MET A 91 -0.17 -10.41 0.50
N SER A 92 0.42 -11.44 -0.09
CA SER A 92 -0.28 -12.69 -0.43
C SER A 92 -0.87 -13.35 0.82
N ASP A 93 -0.10 -13.48 1.89
CA ASP A 93 -0.54 -14.10 3.14
C ASP A 93 -1.73 -13.33 3.76
N ILE A 94 -1.66 -12.00 3.79
CA ILE A 94 -2.76 -11.16 4.28
C ILE A 94 -3.99 -11.26 3.39
N MET A 95 -3.81 -11.31 2.07
CA MET A 95 -4.93 -11.49 1.14
C MET A 95 -5.63 -12.84 1.34
N GLU A 96 -4.87 -13.92 1.52
CA GLU A 96 -5.44 -15.25 1.79
C GLU A 96 -6.12 -15.34 3.16
N LEU A 97 -5.53 -14.74 4.19
CA LEU A 97 -6.13 -14.64 5.51
C LEU A 97 -7.50 -13.95 5.45
N HIS A 98 -7.59 -12.81 4.75
CA HIS A 98 -8.84 -12.05 4.63
C HIS A 98 -9.89 -12.76 3.77
N LYS A 99 -9.49 -13.46 2.70
CA LYS A 99 -10.40 -14.32 1.91
C LYS A 99 -11.00 -15.43 2.77
N SER A 100 -10.16 -16.08 3.59
CA SER A 100 -10.57 -17.16 4.47
C SER A 100 -11.56 -16.66 5.53
N ALA A 101 -11.24 -15.56 6.22
CA ALA A 101 -12.12 -14.94 7.21
C ALA A 101 -13.47 -14.52 6.61
N ARG A 102 -13.45 -13.94 5.40
CA ARG A 102 -14.67 -13.56 4.67
C ARG A 102 -15.51 -14.78 4.29
N SER A 103 -14.88 -15.86 3.84
CA SER A 103 -15.58 -17.08 3.44
C SER A 103 -16.30 -17.70 4.63
N ILE A 104 -15.64 -17.79 5.79
CA ILE A 104 -16.24 -18.27 7.04
C ILE A 104 -17.43 -17.40 7.45
N ALA A 105 -17.31 -16.07 7.34
CA ALA A 105 -18.42 -15.17 7.66
C ALA A 105 -19.64 -15.38 6.73
N VAL A 106 -19.42 -15.59 5.43
CA VAL A 106 -20.49 -15.86 4.45
C VAL A 106 -21.13 -17.24 4.67
N THR A 107 -20.34 -18.28 4.96
CA THR A 107 -20.87 -19.61 5.28
C THR A 107 -21.70 -19.56 6.56
N ASN A 108 -21.23 -18.90 7.61
CA ASN A 108 -21.99 -18.80 8.87
C ASN A 108 -23.31 -18.05 8.68
N LEU A 109 -23.32 -16.96 7.91
CA LEU A 109 -24.54 -16.23 7.58
C LEU A 109 -25.53 -17.10 6.78
N SER A 110 -25.05 -17.83 5.76
CA SER A 110 -25.92 -18.70 4.94
C SER A 110 -26.49 -19.89 5.73
N HIS A 111 -25.71 -20.54 6.59
CA HIS A 111 -26.21 -21.59 7.47
C HIS A 111 -27.24 -21.04 8.48
N GLY A 112 -27.01 -19.84 9.03
CA GLY A 112 -27.98 -19.18 9.91
C GLY A 112 -29.29 -18.82 9.20
N LEU A 113 -29.23 -18.34 7.96
CA LEU A 113 -30.41 -18.06 7.14
C LEU A 113 -31.19 -19.34 6.82
N LEU A 114 -30.50 -20.42 6.44
CA LEU A 114 -31.11 -21.73 6.19
C LEU A 114 -31.80 -22.29 7.45
N ALA A 115 -31.13 -22.22 8.60
CA ALA A 115 -31.71 -22.64 9.87
C ALA A 115 -32.99 -21.86 10.20
N LEU A 116 -33.00 -20.54 9.99
CA LEU A 116 -34.18 -19.70 10.19
C LEU A 116 -35.33 -20.08 9.23
N VAL A 117 -35.04 -20.33 7.96
CA VAL A 117 -36.05 -20.75 6.97
C VAL A 117 -36.63 -22.12 7.32
N VAL A 118 -35.82 -23.07 7.77
CA VAL A 118 -36.28 -24.39 8.21
C VAL A 118 -37.15 -24.28 9.46
N ILE A 119 -36.74 -23.49 10.45
CA ILE A 119 -37.51 -23.26 11.68
C ILE A 119 -38.85 -22.58 11.34
N LEU A 120 -38.85 -21.49 10.59
CA LEU A 120 -40.10 -20.79 10.23
C LEU A 120 -41.01 -21.63 9.33
N GLY A 121 -40.45 -22.39 8.37
CA GLY A 121 -41.21 -23.26 7.48
C GLY A 121 -41.77 -24.51 8.15
N SER A 122 -41.13 -25.01 9.21
CA SER A 122 -41.72 -26.07 10.04
C SER A 122 -42.86 -25.52 10.90
N PHE A 123 -42.74 -24.31 11.46
CA PHE A 123 -43.84 -23.68 12.19
C PHE A 123 -45.09 -23.43 11.34
N THR A 124 -44.95 -23.03 10.07
CA THR A 124 -46.12 -22.87 9.18
C THR A 124 -46.80 -24.19 8.84
N SER A 125 -46.07 -25.32 8.84
CA SER A 125 -46.63 -26.64 8.55
C SER A 125 -47.39 -27.27 9.72
N PHE A 126 -47.26 -26.75 10.95
CA PHE A 126 -48.03 -27.19 12.13
C PHE A 126 -49.35 -26.43 12.35
N TYR A 127 -49.59 -25.34 11.60
CA TYR A 127 -50.78 -24.48 11.74
C TYR A 127 -51.88 -24.74 10.68
N ASN A 128 -51.85 -25.88 9.98
CA ASN A 128 -52.91 -26.35 9.07
C ASN A 128 -53.35 -27.77 9.42
#